data_AF-A0A0U5C2A5-F1
#
_entry.id   AF-A0A0U5C2A5-F1
#
_cell.length_a   1.000
_cell.length_b   1.000
_cell.length_c   1.000
_cell.angle_alpha   90.00
_cell.angle_beta   90.00
_cell.angle_gamma   90.00
#
_symmetry.space_group_name_H-M   'P 1'
#
loop_
_entity.id
_entity.type
_entity.pdbx_description
1 polymer ?
#
loop_
_entity_poly.entity_id
_entity_poly.type
_entity_poly.pdbx_seq_one_letter_code
_entity_poly.pdbx_strand_id
1 'polypeptide(L)'
;MNVTSAAQLWLTVNLNWSRASDDATARRIITEAIERIEQMTRARGLYNRYKFPTNSYASQNPFVGYGEGSHARLRAASKTYDPNGVFQRLVPGGWKL
;
A
#
# COMPACT_ATOMS: atom_id res chain seq x y z
N MET A 1 11.32 10.93 0.82
CA MET A 1 9.99 10.30 0.60
C MET A 1 9.03 11.42 0.22
N ASN A 2 8.12 11.21 -0.73
CA ASN A 2 7.26 12.27 -1.27
C ASN A 2 6.04 12.53 -0.37
N VAL A 3 6.33 12.86 0.89
CA VAL A 3 5.38 13.12 1.97
C VAL A 3 5.28 14.63 2.15
N THR A 4 4.06 15.16 2.27
CA THR A 4 3.82 16.60 2.48
C THR A 4 4.43 17.06 3.81
N SER A 5 5.08 18.22 3.84
CA SER A 5 5.55 18.81 5.10
C SER A 5 4.40 19.50 5.84
N ALA A 6 3.64 18.74 6.62
CA ALA A 6 2.51 19.21 7.42
C ALA A 6 2.28 18.26 8.61
N ALA A 7 1.47 18.69 9.59
CA ALA A 7 0.99 17.78 10.64
C ALA A 7 0.17 16.65 10.00
N GLN A 8 0.45 15.41 10.38
CA GLN A 8 -0.15 14.21 9.77
C GLN A 8 -0.57 13.21 10.82
N LEU A 9 -1.69 12.54 10.55
CA LEU A 9 -2.10 11.33 11.23
C LEU A 9 -1.91 10.14 10.28
N TRP A 10 -1.25 9.11 10.78
CA TRP A 10 -1.07 7.85 10.06
C TRP A 10 -1.93 6.79 10.72
N LEU A 11 -2.70 6.06 9.91
CA LEU A 11 -3.66 5.07 10.39
C LEU A 11 -3.38 3.72 9.74
N THR A 12 -3.38 2.66 10.55
CA THR A 12 -3.48 1.27 10.09
C THR A 12 -4.74 0.68 10.71
N VAL A 13 -5.62 0.11 9.89
CA VAL A 13 -6.81 -0.59 10.36
C VAL A 13 -6.49 -2.08 10.36
N ASN A 14 -6.76 -2.75 11.48
CA ASN A 14 -6.56 -4.20 11.63
C ASN A 14 -7.88 -4.85 12.02
N LEU A 15 -8.13 -6.03 11.48
CA LEU A 15 -9.30 -6.85 11.78
C LEU A 15 -8.80 -8.26 12.07
N ASN A 16 -9.30 -8.86 13.15
CA ASN A 16 -9.04 -10.25 13.49
C ASN A 16 -10.35 -11.02 13.57
N TRP A 17 -10.31 -12.30 13.22
CA TRP A 17 -11.46 -13.21 13.27
C TRP A 17 -10.97 -14.62 13.61
N SER A 18 -11.87 -15.45 14.16
CA SER A 18 -11.49 -16.76 14.72
C SER A 18 -11.81 -17.95 13.83
N ARG A 19 -12.70 -17.81 12.83
CA ARG A 19 -13.11 -18.92 11.96
C ARG A 19 -12.61 -18.70 10.54
N ALA A 20 -11.97 -19.70 9.95
CA ALA A 20 -11.52 -19.63 8.55
C ALA A 20 -12.68 -19.39 7.56
N SER A 21 -13.91 -19.76 7.91
CA SER A 21 -15.12 -19.46 7.11
C SER A 21 -15.35 -17.97 6.90
N ASP A 22 -14.80 -17.12 7.78
CA ASP A 22 -15.07 -15.69 7.79
C ASP A 22 -14.01 -14.91 6.98
N ASP A 23 -13.02 -15.59 6.40
CA ASP A 23 -11.94 -15.00 5.61
C ASP A 23 -12.45 -14.02 4.54
N ALA A 24 -13.40 -14.44 3.72
CA ALA A 24 -13.93 -13.60 2.64
C ALA A 24 -14.66 -12.36 3.20
N THR A 25 -15.43 -12.55 4.27
CA THR A 25 -16.15 -11.47 4.95
C THR A 25 -15.18 -10.48 5.57
N ALA A 26 -14.14 -10.95 6.25
CA ALA A 26 -13.14 -10.11 6.88
C ALA A 26 -12.33 -9.29 5.86
N ARG A 27 -11.90 -9.93 4.76
CA ARG A 27 -11.24 -9.24 3.63
C ARG A 27 -12.13 -8.15 3.04
N ARG A 28 -13.43 -8.43 2.84
CA ARG A 28 -14.38 -7.44 2.34
C ARG A 28 -14.52 -6.26 3.31
N ILE A 29 -14.72 -6.51 4.60
CA ILE A 29 -14.89 -5.47 5.62
C ILE A 29 -13.68 -4.53 5.64
N ILE A 30 -12.45 -5.07 5.68
CA ILE A 30 -11.25 -4.23 5.77
C ILE A 30 -11.03 -3.42 4.49
N THR A 31 -11.28 -4.00 3.31
CA THR A 31 -11.18 -3.28 2.03
C THR A 31 -12.17 -2.13 1.96
N GLU A 32 -13.45 -2.38 2.27
CA GLU A 32 -14.47 -1.32 2.25
C GLU A 32 -14.20 -0.22 3.29
N ALA A 33 -13.67 -0.58 4.47
CA ALA A 33 -13.32 0.40 5.50
C ALA A 33 -12.21 1.34 5.02
N ILE A 34 -11.15 0.79 4.42
CA ILE A 34 -10.06 1.57 3.83
C ILE A 34 -10.59 2.48 2.72
N GLU A 35 -11.40 1.95 1.80
CA GLU A 35 -11.99 2.73 0.70
C GLU A 35 -12.85 3.89 1.20
N ARG A 36 -13.70 3.67 2.21
CA ARG A 36 -14.52 4.72 2.83
C ARG A 36 -13.66 5.81 3.48
N ILE A 37 -12.56 5.44 4.15
CA ILE A 37 -11.61 6.40 4.74
C ILE A 37 -10.93 7.22 3.63
N GLU A 38 -10.46 6.58 2.56
CA GLU A 38 -9.84 7.28 1.42
C GLU A 38 -10.84 8.22 0.74
N GLN A 39 -12.08 7.78 0.49
CA GLN A 39 -13.13 8.61 -0.09
C GLN A 39 -13.44 9.84 0.76
N MET A 40 -13.65 9.64 2.07
CA MET A 40 -13.95 10.73 3.01
C MET A 40 -12.81 11.76 3.06
N THR A 41 -11.57 11.30 3.18
CA THR A 41 -10.40 12.19 3.26
C THR A 41 -10.16 12.93 1.94
N ARG A 42 -10.40 12.29 0.78
CA ARG A 42 -10.34 12.95 -0.53
C ARG A 42 -11.40 14.04 -0.67
N ALA A 43 -12.64 13.73 -0.29
CA ALA A 43 -13.75 14.69 -0.34
C ALA A 43 -13.49 15.93 0.53
N ARG A 44 -12.71 15.80 1.60
CA ARG A 44 -12.32 16.89 2.50
C ARG A 44 -10.99 17.56 2.15
N GLY A 45 -10.31 17.12 1.09
CA GLY A 45 -8.98 17.63 0.73
C GLY A 45 -7.86 17.26 1.73
N LEU A 46 -8.10 16.25 2.57
CA LEU A 46 -7.18 15.80 3.63
C LEU A 46 -6.41 14.52 3.27
N TYR A 47 -6.70 13.93 2.10
CA TYR A 47 -6.09 12.66 1.69
C TYR A 47 -4.59 12.80 1.44
N ASN A 48 -3.81 11.94 2.10
CA ASN A 48 -2.40 11.74 1.82
C ASN A 48 -2.22 10.44 1.02
N ARG A 49 -1.55 10.53 -0.14
CA ARG A 49 -1.30 9.38 -1.03
C ARG A 49 -0.26 8.39 -0.49
N TYR A 50 0.54 8.79 0.48
CA TYR A 50 1.62 7.95 0.97
C TYR A 50 1.07 6.76 1.74
N LYS A 51 1.58 5.56 1.43
CA LYS A 51 1.24 4.32 2.14
C LYS A 51 2.52 3.62 2.55
N PHE A 52 2.56 3.09 3.77
CA PHE A 52 3.68 2.31 4.26
C PHE A 52 3.61 0.89 3.69
N PRO A 53 4.63 0.39 2.96
CA PRO A 53 4.60 -0.96 2.42
C PRO A 53 4.45 -2.05 3.48
N THR A 54 5.04 -1.84 4.65
CA THR A 54 4.98 -2.73 5.82
C THR A 54 3.59 -2.85 6.43
N ASN A 55 2.70 -1.88 6.19
CA ASN A 55 1.35 -1.81 6.77
C ASN A 55 0.26 -1.74 5.69
N SER A 56 0.60 -2.06 4.44
CA SER A 56 -0.35 -2.03 3.33
C SER A 56 -0.97 -3.41 3.13
N TYR A 57 -2.30 -3.47 3.01
CA TYR A 57 -3.02 -4.65 2.57
C TYR A 57 -2.89 -4.84 1.06
N ALA A 58 -3.06 -6.07 0.55
CA ALA A 58 -2.76 -6.48 -0.83
C ALA A 58 -3.37 -5.60 -1.95
N SER A 59 -4.47 -4.89 -1.69
CA SER A 59 -5.10 -3.97 -2.67
C SER A 59 -4.48 -2.58 -2.74
N GLN A 60 -3.61 -2.19 -1.81
CA GLN A 60 -3.25 -0.78 -1.60
C GLN A 60 -2.10 -0.25 -2.47
N ASN A 61 -1.27 -1.10 -3.09
CA ASN A 61 -0.14 -0.76 -3.97
C ASN A 61 0.69 0.47 -3.53
N PRO A 62 1.54 0.35 -2.50
CA PRO A 62 2.14 1.47 -1.78
C PRO A 62 3.18 2.25 -2.58
N PHE A 63 3.89 1.62 -3.52
CA PHE A 63 4.98 2.28 -4.25
C PHE A 63 4.50 3.37 -5.20
N VAL A 64 3.25 3.28 -5.68
CA VAL A 64 2.62 4.35 -6.46
C VAL A 64 2.50 5.65 -5.65
N GLY A 65 2.27 5.53 -4.34
CA GLY A 65 2.18 6.66 -3.41
C GLY A 65 3.47 7.45 -3.24
N TYR A 66 4.63 6.89 -3.63
CA TYR A 66 5.93 7.56 -3.50
C TYR A 66 6.17 8.64 -4.57
N GLY A 67 5.28 8.71 -5.57
CA GLY A 67 5.37 9.59 -6.72
C GLY A 67 6.33 9.07 -7.81
N GLU A 68 6.10 9.54 -9.04
CA GLU A 68 6.73 9.01 -10.25
C GLU A 68 8.26 8.97 -10.18
N GLY A 69 8.90 10.04 -9.71
CA GLY A 69 10.36 10.09 -9.61
C GLY A 69 10.96 9.09 -8.62
N SER A 70 10.28 8.80 -7.51
CA SER A 70 10.75 7.76 -6.57
C SER A 70 10.49 6.37 -7.12
N HIS A 71 9.32 6.15 -7.72
CA HIS A 71 8.97 4.85 -8.33
C HIS A 71 9.89 4.51 -9.50
N ALA A 72 10.22 5.49 -10.35
CA ALA A 72 11.17 5.32 -11.45
C ALA A 72 12.58 4.95 -10.94
N ARG A 73 13.06 5.58 -9.87
CA ARG A 73 14.34 5.23 -9.24
C ARG A 73 14.33 3.81 -8.67
N LEU A 74 13.25 3.38 -8.03
CA LEU A 74 13.12 2.01 -7.54
C LEU A 74 13.15 1.00 -8.69
N ARG A 75 12.42 1.26 -9.80
CA ARG A 75 12.47 0.41 -10.99
C ARG A 75 13.85 0.36 -11.62
N ALA A 76 14.55 1.51 -11.70
CA ALA A 76 15.91 1.57 -12.22
C ALA A 76 16.86 0.73 -11.35
N ALA A 77 16.81 0.89 -10.03
CA ALA A 77 17.59 0.08 -9.10
C ALA A 77 17.27 -1.41 -9.24
N SER A 78 16.00 -1.79 -9.38
CA SER A 78 15.60 -3.18 -9.61
C SER A 78 16.24 -3.75 -10.87
N LYS A 79 16.32 -2.98 -11.97
CA LYS A 79 16.97 -3.43 -13.21
C LYS A 79 18.49 -3.56 -13.07
N THR A 80 19.12 -2.67 -12.31
CA THR A 80 20.58 -2.70 -12.09
C THR A 80 21.00 -3.87 -11.23
N TYR A 81 20.29 -4.14 -10.15
CA TYR A 81 20.72 -5.10 -9.12
C TYR A 81 19.98 -6.45 -9.17
N ASP A 82 18.81 -6.52 -9.82
CA ASP A 82 18.05 -7.75 -10.05
C ASP A 82 17.61 -7.85 -11.52
N PRO A 83 18.55 -7.95 -12.47
CA PRO A 83 18.25 -7.95 -13.90
C PRO A 83 17.37 -9.12 -14.34
N ASN A 84 17.40 -10.24 -13.60
CA ASN A 84 16.56 -11.41 -13.86
C ASN A 84 15.18 -11.32 -13.19
N GLY A 85 14.93 -10.29 -12.37
CA GLY A 85 13.66 -10.07 -11.69
C GLY A 85 13.33 -11.14 -10.66
N VAL A 86 14.33 -11.74 -10.00
CA VAL A 86 14.15 -12.77 -8.96
C VAL A 86 13.21 -12.28 -7.86
N PHE A 87 13.38 -11.05 -7.36
CA PHE A 87 12.52 -10.49 -6.31
C PHE A 87 11.15 -10.07 -6.82
N GLN A 88 11.05 -9.79 -8.13
CA GLN A 88 9.79 -9.46 -8.78
C GLN A 88 8.94 -10.71 -9.08
N ARG A 89 9.58 -11.87 -9.33
CA ARG A 89 8.90 -13.08 -9.85
C ARG A 89 8.89 -14.25 -8.87
N LEU A 90 10.01 -14.52 -8.20
CA LEU A 90 10.22 -15.76 -7.44
C LEU A 90 9.93 -15.61 -5.94
N VAL A 91 9.98 -14.38 -5.41
CA VAL A 91 9.63 -14.15 -4.01
C VAL A 91 8.12 -14.13 -3.84
N PRO A 92 7.53 -15.04 -3.02
CA PRO A 92 6.12 -15.01 -2.70
C PRO A 92 5.80 -13.79 -1.83
N GLY A 93 4.70 -13.11 -2.15
CA GLY A 93 4.26 -11.92 -1.42
C GLY A 93 5.15 -10.69 -1.64
N GLY A 94 5.01 -9.74 -0.71
CA GLY A 94 5.61 -8.41 -0.82
C GLY A 94 5.06 -7.59 -1.98
N TRP A 95 5.46 -6.32 -2.02
CA TRP A 95 5.07 -5.41 -3.09
C TRP A 95 6.03 -5.49 -4.27
N LYS A 96 5.49 -5.55 -5.48
CA LYS A 96 6.26 -5.55 -6.73
C LYS A 96 6.35 -4.14 -7.31
N LEU A 97 7.38 -3.87 -8.11
CA LEU A 97 7.72 -2.55 -8.66
C LEU A 97 7.17 -2.30 -10.06
#